data_AF-A0AAW7TD22-F1
#
_entry.id   AF-A0AAW7TD22-F1
#
_cell.length_a   1.000
_cell.length_b   1.000
_cell.length_c   1.000
_cell.angle_alpha   90.00
_cell.angle_beta   90.00
_cell.angle_gamma   90.00
#
_symmetry.space_group_name_H-M   'P 1'
#
loop_
_entity.id
_entity.type
_entity.pdbx_description
1 polymer ?
#
loop_
_entity_poly.entity_id
_entity_poly.type
_entity_poly.pdbx_seq_one_letter_code
_entity_poly.pdbx_strand_id
1 'polypeptide(L)'
;MKGFFAFDCVLESSSPARNFHFLFKPPGTFIVANLADAIEAGLQGINPPDVVAIICEAEEAPEVKKAFEQSLLVQASNRTSNKVCLCICSFGHDGTINQVDELTNPVVGLGRLFRDQTAAIRTAGLKELFSAKHVSVVAPPGFTFVKPSQKRSTHFLRAEEALTEVEGVQFLAFALLEKLCNRARKVGVTLDVIFVDTMGIAAVAYALRDMYCTLFGVAKPRVVTFHSHEGIDKIDAPLHGTSFTLISASSSMNLERDWKQKVKCDATEVVTLLTLVSAKDAEDALFALPAPESRDSRPHHKHLKDLPIVGERFAPEDLLPKSVLLK
;
A
#
# COMPACT_ATOMS: atom_id res chain seq x y z
N MET A 1 -9.96 -14.22 -10.94
CA MET A 1 -8.98 -13.14 -10.71
C MET A 1 -9.75 -11.84 -10.67
N LYS A 2 -9.62 -11.05 -9.60
CA LYS A 2 -10.29 -9.76 -9.47
C LYS A 2 -9.41 -8.71 -10.13
N GLY A 3 -9.70 -8.26 -11.35
CA GLY A 3 -8.83 -7.31 -12.08
C GLY A 3 -8.80 -5.86 -11.55
N PHE A 4 -9.33 -5.61 -10.35
CA PHE A 4 -9.42 -4.30 -9.72
C PHE A 4 -9.16 -4.42 -8.22
N PHE A 5 -8.43 -3.46 -7.66
CA PHE A 5 -8.33 -3.28 -6.22
C PHE A 5 -9.47 -2.36 -5.77
N ALA A 6 -10.40 -2.92 -4.99
CA ALA A 6 -11.60 -2.23 -4.55
C ALA A 6 -11.48 -1.82 -3.07
N PHE A 7 -11.92 -0.61 -2.73
CA PHE A 7 -11.97 -0.14 -1.35
C PHE A 7 -13.04 0.94 -1.18
N ASP A 8 -13.54 1.06 0.05
CA ASP A 8 -14.55 2.04 0.40
C ASP A 8 -13.95 3.23 1.17
N CYS A 9 -14.52 4.40 0.98
CA CYS A 9 -14.10 5.61 1.67
C CYS A 9 -15.29 6.54 1.92
N VAL A 10 -15.32 7.19 3.08
CA VAL A 10 -16.28 8.26 3.36
C VAL A 10 -15.53 9.58 3.26
N LEU A 11 -15.95 10.45 2.35
CA LEU A 11 -15.35 11.78 2.20
C LEU A 11 -16.34 12.84 2.67
N GLU A 12 -15.85 13.74 3.51
CA GLU A 12 -16.61 14.90 3.94
C GLU A 12 -16.41 16.02 2.92
N SER A 13 -17.45 16.32 2.14
CA SER A 13 -17.48 17.49 1.27
C SER A 13 -18.64 18.38 1.69
N SER A 14 -18.36 19.31 2.62
CA SER A 14 -19.29 20.37 3.02
C SER A 14 -20.74 19.87 3.16
N SER A 15 -21.01 18.96 4.10
CA SER A 15 -22.33 18.44 4.53
C SER A 15 -23.37 18.19 3.40
N PRO A 16 -23.78 16.94 3.12
CA PRO A 16 -23.55 15.71 3.88
C PRO A 16 -22.27 14.95 3.46
N ALA A 17 -21.74 14.13 4.38
CA ALA A 17 -20.70 13.16 4.08
C ALA A 17 -21.21 12.16 3.02
N ARG A 18 -20.33 11.75 2.10
CA ARG A 18 -20.66 10.85 1.00
C ARG A 18 -19.82 9.59 1.08
N ASN A 19 -20.43 8.45 0.75
CA ASN A 19 -19.79 7.15 0.69
C ASN A 19 -19.35 6.86 -0.74
N PHE A 20 -18.09 6.47 -0.90
CA PHE A 20 -17.46 6.19 -2.18
C PHE A 20 -17.00 4.74 -2.21
N HIS A 21 -17.21 4.10 -3.35
CA HIS A 21 -16.59 2.83 -3.70
C HIS A 21 -15.57 3.08 -4.82
N PHE A 22 -14.29 2.88 -4.52
CA PHE A 22 -13.21 3.09 -5.47
C PHE A 22 -12.79 1.77 -6.10
N LEU A 23 -12.61 1.78 -7.41
CA LEU A 23 -12.11 0.66 -8.20
C LEU A 23 -10.80 1.08 -8.86
N PHE A 24 -9.67 0.70 -8.25
CA PHE A 24 -8.36 0.95 -8.84
C PHE A 24 -8.06 -0.11 -9.91
N LYS A 25 -7.92 0.35 -11.15
CA LYS A 25 -7.47 -0.43 -12.30
C LYS A 25 -5.94 -0.43 -12.32
N PRO A 26 -5.27 -1.58 -12.20
CA PRO A 26 -3.83 -1.67 -12.45
C PRO A 26 -3.49 -1.31 -13.91
N PRO A 27 -2.31 -0.71 -14.16
CA PRO A 27 -1.82 -0.51 -15.53
C PRO A 27 -1.73 -1.84 -16.30
N GLY A 28 -2.07 -1.80 -17.58
CA GLY A 28 -2.02 -2.95 -18.48
C GLY A 28 -3.39 -3.48 -18.88
N THR A 29 -3.45 -4.78 -19.20
CA THR A 29 -4.60 -5.38 -19.89
C THR A 29 -5.92 -5.12 -19.16
N PHE A 30 -6.84 -4.49 -19.90
CA PHE A 30 -8.17 -4.19 -19.41
C PHE A 30 -9.17 -5.29 -19.80
N ILE A 31 -9.86 -5.84 -18.80
CA ILE A 31 -10.87 -6.90 -18.98
C ILE A 31 -12.23 -6.35 -18.54
N VAL A 32 -13.12 -6.17 -19.52
CA VAL A 32 -14.47 -5.61 -19.36
C VAL A 32 -15.31 -6.38 -18.33
N ALA A 33 -15.22 -7.71 -18.34
CA ALA A 33 -15.94 -8.56 -17.39
C ALA A 33 -15.51 -8.29 -15.93
N ASN A 34 -14.21 -8.10 -15.69
CA ASN A 34 -13.71 -7.80 -14.35
C ASN A 34 -14.22 -6.46 -13.83
N LEU A 35 -14.36 -5.45 -14.71
CA LEU A 35 -14.91 -4.16 -14.33
C LEU A 35 -16.41 -4.26 -14.02
N ALA A 36 -17.17 -4.98 -14.84
CA ALA A 36 -18.60 -5.21 -14.60
C ALA A 36 -18.82 -5.90 -13.25
N ASP A 37 -18.09 -7.00 -12.99
CA ASP A 37 -18.16 -7.73 -11.73
C ASP A 37 -17.76 -6.85 -10.53
N ALA A 38 -16.74 -5.99 -10.68
CA ALA A 38 -16.30 -5.08 -9.63
C ALA A 38 -17.34 -4.00 -9.31
N ILE A 39 -17.98 -3.40 -10.34
CA ILE A 39 -19.09 -2.46 -10.15
C ILE A 39 -20.24 -3.16 -9.43
N GLU A 40 -20.64 -4.34 -9.89
CA GLU A 40 -21.73 -5.09 -9.27
C GLU A 40 -21.43 -5.47 -7.82
N ALA A 41 -20.21 -5.91 -7.51
CA ALA A 41 -19.79 -6.20 -6.15
C ALA A 41 -19.87 -4.97 -5.23
N GLY A 42 -19.47 -3.79 -5.72
CA GLY A 42 -19.58 -2.53 -4.98
C GLY A 42 -21.02 -2.11 -4.66
N LEU A 43 -22.00 -2.61 -5.40
CA LEU A 43 -23.42 -2.31 -5.19
C LEU A 43 -24.13 -3.30 -4.25
N GLN A 44 -23.48 -4.41 -3.85
CA GLN A 44 -24.10 -5.46 -3.02
C GLN A 44 -24.17 -5.11 -1.51
N GLY A 45 -23.65 -3.96 -1.09
CA GLY A 45 -23.70 -3.49 0.30
C GLY A 45 -25.12 -3.15 0.79
N ILE A 46 -25.31 -3.17 2.12
CA ILE A 46 -26.58 -2.81 2.78
C ILE A 46 -27.03 -1.39 2.38
N ASN A 47 -26.07 -0.48 2.31
CA ASN A 47 -26.25 0.85 1.74
C ASN A 47 -25.37 0.95 0.50
N PRO A 48 -25.94 1.16 -0.71
CA PRO A 48 -25.13 1.38 -1.89
C PRO A 48 -24.29 2.66 -1.72
N PRO A 49 -23.12 2.75 -2.35
CA PRO A 49 -22.30 3.96 -2.32
C PRO A 49 -23.03 5.10 -3.05
N ASP A 50 -22.71 6.35 -2.69
CA ASP A 50 -23.18 7.51 -3.45
C ASP A 50 -22.45 7.63 -4.79
N VAL A 51 -21.19 7.18 -4.84
CA VAL A 51 -20.32 7.25 -6.01
C VAL A 51 -19.49 5.98 -6.16
N VAL A 52 -19.46 5.42 -7.36
CA VAL A 52 -18.46 4.42 -7.80
C VAL A 52 -17.46 5.14 -8.70
N ALA A 53 -16.19 5.16 -8.29
CA ALA A 53 -15.12 5.85 -9.00
C ALA A 53 -14.05 4.86 -9.50
N ILE A 54 -13.87 4.80 -10.82
CA ILE A 54 -12.85 3.96 -11.45
C ILE A 54 -11.58 4.78 -11.57
N ILE A 55 -10.51 4.39 -10.86
CA ILE A 55 -9.20 5.06 -10.92
C ILE A 55 -8.31 4.28 -11.88
N CYS A 56 -7.78 4.94 -12.90
CA CYS A 56 -6.88 4.33 -13.89
C CYS A 56 -5.74 5.29 -14.28
N GLU A 57 -4.79 4.83 -15.10
CA GLU A 57 -3.79 5.71 -15.67
C GLU A 57 -4.44 6.67 -16.69
N ALA A 58 -3.93 7.90 -16.81
CA ALA A 58 -4.52 8.92 -17.69
C ALA A 58 -4.60 8.47 -19.16
N GLU A 59 -3.61 7.70 -19.64
CA GLU A 59 -3.59 7.16 -21.00
C GLU A 59 -4.64 6.06 -21.24
N GLU A 60 -5.08 5.37 -20.17
CA GLU A 60 -6.06 4.27 -20.24
C GLU A 60 -7.51 4.76 -20.10
N ALA A 61 -7.72 5.97 -19.57
CA ALA A 61 -9.07 6.52 -19.35
C ALA A 61 -9.96 6.54 -20.60
N PRO A 62 -9.46 6.86 -21.82
CA PRO A 62 -10.27 6.78 -23.05
C PRO A 62 -10.72 5.35 -23.39
N GLU A 63 -9.87 4.34 -23.15
CA GLU A 63 -10.21 2.94 -23.37
C GLU A 63 -11.29 2.48 -22.38
N VAL A 64 -11.14 2.82 -21.10
CA VAL A 64 -12.14 2.53 -20.06
C VAL A 64 -13.47 3.19 -20.40
N LYS A 65 -13.47 4.45 -20.87
CA LYS A 65 -14.68 5.14 -21.29
C LYS A 65 -15.36 4.44 -22.47
N LYS A 66 -14.61 4.11 -23.52
CA LYS A 66 -15.13 3.40 -24.69
C LYS A 66 -15.72 2.05 -24.33
N ALA A 67 -15.22 1.39 -23.29
CA ALA A 67 -15.73 0.11 -22.83
C ALA A 67 -17.21 0.18 -22.39
N PHE A 68 -17.68 1.34 -21.93
CA PHE A 68 -19.09 1.55 -21.55
C PHE A 68 -20.06 1.57 -22.74
N GLU A 69 -19.55 1.47 -23.98
CA GLU A 69 -20.37 1.19 -25.18
C GLU A 69 -20.70 -0.31 -25.31
N GLN A 70 -20.00 -1.19 -24.59
CA GLN A 70 -20.20 -2.63 -24.64
C GLN A 70 -21.38 -3.07 -23.77
N SER A 71 -22.14 -4.05 -24.25
CA SER A 71 -23.38 -4.51 -23.60
C SER A 71 -23.23 -4.85 -22.13
N LEU A 72 -22.11 -5.48 -21.74
CA LEU A 72 -21.86 -5.89 -20.37
C LEU A 72 -21.72 -4.70 -19.40
N LEU A 73 -20.98 -3.66 -19.78
CA LEU A 73 -20.82 -2.47 -18.96
C LEU A 73 -22.04 -1.53 -19.02
N VAL A 74 -22.78 -1.53 -20.13
CA VAL A 74 -24.10 -0.88 -20.17
C VAL A 74 -25.03 -1.52 -19.13
N GLN A 75 -25.05 -2.85 -19.03
CA GLN A 75 -25.85 -3.55 -18.03
C GLN A 75 -25.39 -3.24 -16.60
N ALA A 76 -24.09 -3.30 -16.32
CA ALA A 76 -23.54 -2.96 -15.00
C ALA A 76 -23.83 -1.50 -14.62
N SER A 77 -23.68 -0.57 -15.57
CA SER A 77 -24.01 0.85 -15.41
C SER A 77 -25.51 1.05 -15.09
N ASN A 78 -26.41 0.36 -15.80
CA ASN A 78 -27.85 0.45 -15.51
C ASN A 78 -28.21 -0.02 -14.08
N ARG A 79 -27.42 -0.92 -13.47
CA ARG A 79 -27.63 -1.36 -12.08
C ARG A 79 -27.29 -0.27 -11.05
N THR A 80 -26.51 0.73 -11.41
CA THR A 80 -26.27 1.93 -10.57
C THR A 80 -27.54 2.78 -10.38
N SER A 81 -28.59 2.51 -11.19
CA SER A 81 -29.87 3.22 -11.16
C SER A 81 -29.67 4.73 -11.34
N ASN A 82 -30.60 5.56 -10.85
CA ASN A 82 -30.49 7.02 -10.81
C ASN A 82 -29.90 7.50 -9.47
N LYS A 83 -29.32 6.59 -8.68
CA LYS A 83 -28.94 6.85 -7.28
C LYS A 83 -27.44 6.94 -7.07
N VAL A 84 -26.68 6.17 -7.84
CA VAL A 84 -25.22 6.05 -7.67
C VAL A 84 -24.55 6.73 -8.85
N CYS A 85 -23.67 7.69 -8.58
CA CYS A 85 -22.82 8.30 -9.60
C CYS A 85 -21.76 7.28 -10.04
N LEU A 86 -21.58 7.11 -11.34
CA LEU A 86 -20.46 6.34 -11.89
C LEU A 86 -19.54 7.29 -12.64
N CYS A 87 -18.26 7.33 -12.26
CA CYS A 87 -17.29 8.23 -12.88
C CYS A 87 -15.94 7.55 -13.14
N ILE A 88 -15.22 8.07 -14.13
CA ILE A 88 -13.85 7.69 -14.45
C ILE A 88 -12.92 8.76 -13.90
N CYS A 89 -11.90 8.32 -13.20
CA CYS A 89 -10.82 9.13 -12.67
C CYS A 89 -9.49 8.64 -13.23
N SER A 90 -8.55 9.57 -13.38
CA SER A 90 -7.15 9.28 -13.67
C SER A 90 -6.25 9.75 -12.54
N PHE A 91 -5.04 9.20 -12.48
CA PHE A 91 -3.99 9.74 -11.63
C PHE A 91 -2.83 10.37 -12.42
N GLY A 92 -2.25 11.43 -11.87
CA GLY A 92 -1.06 12.10 -12.42
C GLY A 92 0.27 11.60 -11.82
N HIS A 93 1.37 12.27 -12.17
CA HIS A 93 2.74 11.91 -11.74
C HIS A 93 2.95 11.88 -10.22
N ASP A 94 2.16 12.64 -9.47
CA ASP A 94 2.22 12.69 -8.00
C ASP A 94 1.12 11.86 -7.32
N GLY A 95 0.38 11.07 -8.09
CA GLY A 95 -0.75 10.29 -7.61
C GLY A 95 -2.02 11.10 -7.36
N THR A 96 -2.07 12.39 -7.76
CA THR A 96 -3.30 13.20 -7.66
C THR A 96 -4.42 12.60 -8.50
N ILE A 97 -5.58 12.35 -7.87
CA ILE A 97 -6.76 11.78 -8.51
C ILE A 97 -7.57 12.91 -9.14
N ASN A 98 -7.77 12.82 -10.45
CA ASN A 98 -8.53 13.77 -11.24
C ASN A 98 -9.73 13.08 -11.88
N GLN A 99 -10.91 13.66 -11.73
CA GLN A 99 -12.08 13.21 -12.47
C GLN A 99 -11.90 13.50 -13.96
N VAL A 100 -12.10 12.49 -14.80
CA VAL A 100 -12.01 12.58 -16.26
C VAL A 100 -13.39 12.64 -16.88
N ASP A 101 -14.33 11.80 -16.40
CA ASP A 101 -15.65 11.67 -17.00
C ASP A 101 -16.73 11.28 -15.97
N GLU A 102 -17.97 11.67 -16.23
CA GLU A 102 -19.16 11.28 -15.48
C GLU A 102 -20.04 10.44 -16.39
N LEU A 103 -20.07 9.13 -16.14
CA LEU A 103 -20.78 8.17 -16.98
C LEU A 103 -22.28 8.19 -16.67
N THR A 104 -22.65 8.21 -15.38
CA THR A 104 -24.04 8.29 -14.92
C THR A 104 -24.18 9.14 -13.66
N ASN A 105 -25.36 9.74 -13.50
CA ASN A 105 -25.80 10.49 -12.32
C ASN A 105 -24.74 11.49 -11.82
N PRO A 106 -24.43 12.53 -12.61
CA PRO A 106 -23.34 13.46 -12.32
C PRO A 106 -23.53 14.14 -10.97
N VAL A 107 -22.42 14.35 -10.25
CA VAL A 107 -22.45 14.94 -8.91
C VAL A 107 -21.57 16.17 -8.89
N VAL A 108 -22.19 17.31 -8.59
CA VAL A 108 -21.51 18.61 -8.59
C VAL A 108 -20.33 18.60 -7.61
N GLY A 109 -19.17 19.04 -8.12
CA GLY A 109 -17.97 19.27 -7.32
C GLY A 109 -17.08 18.03 -7.10
N LEU A 110 -17.39 16.87 -7.68
CA LEU A 110 -16.57 15.65 -7.51
C LEU A 110 -15.11 15.84 -7.92
N GLY A 111 -14.85 16.45 -9.06
CA GLY A 111 -13.48 16.62 -9.55
C GLY A 111 -12.62 17.48 -8.61
N ARG A 112 -13.21 18.49 -7.97
CA ARG A 112 -12.51 19.26 -6.92
C ARG A 112 -12.33 18.41 -5.66
N LEU A 113 -13.37 17.70 -5.24
CA LEU A 113 -13.31 16.83 -4.06
C LEU A 113 -12.20 15.78 -4.17
N PHE A 114 -12.08 15.08 -5.28
CA PHE A 114 -11.05 14.06 -5.48
C PHE A 114 -9.63 14.64 -5.45
N ARG A 115 -9.41 15.82 -6.02
CA ARG A 115 -8.12 16.51 -5.92
C ARG A 115 -7.82 16.91 -4.47
N ASP A 116 -8.76 17.58 -3.81
CA ASP A 116 -8.59 18.11 -2.45
C ASP A 116 -8.46 16.97 -1.41
N GLN A 117 -9.04 15.79 -1.67
CA GLN A 117 -9.06 14.63 -0.77
C GLN A 117 -8.23 13.44 -1.26
N THR A 118 -7.33 13.62 -2.23
CA THR A 118 -6.49 12.52 -2.76
C THR A 118 -5.77 11.76 -1.64
N ALA A 119 -5.20 12.47 -0.67
CA ALA A 119 -4.50 11.85 0.45
C ALA A 119 -5.42 10.98 1.31
N ALA A 120 -6.67 11.41 1.55
CA ALA A 120 -7.66 10.63 2.30
C ALA A 120 -8.10 9.37 1.54
N ILE A 121 -8.33 9.48 0.23
CA ILE A 121 -8.67 8.36 -0.65
C ILE A 121 -7.54 7.32 -0.65
N ARG A 122 -6.29 7.77 -0.83
CA ARG A 122 -5.11 6.90 -0.78
C ARG A 122 -4.97 6.22 0.58
N THR A 123 -5.18 6.97 1.67
CA THR A 123 -5.14 6.43 3.03
C THR A 123 -6.21 5.36 3.26
N ALA A 124 -7.42 5.54 2.72
CA ALA A 124 -8.48 4.54 2.79
C ALA A 124 -8.12 3.25 2.05
N GLY A 125 -7.56 3.35 0.84
CA GLY A 125 -7.09 2.17 0.12
C GLY A 125 -5.88 1.49 0.78
N LEU A 126 -4.95 2.24 1.37
CA LEU A 126 -3.84 1.67 2.16
C LEU A 126 -4.36 0.96 3.41
N LYS A 127 -5.37 1.53 4.07
CA LYS A 127 -6.05 0.91 5.21
C LYS A 127 -6.70 -0.40 4.81
N GLU A 128 -7.40 -0.45 3.67
CA GLU A 128 -7.99 -1.69 3.16
C GLU A 128 -6.91 -2.72 2.84
N LEU A 129 -5.85 -2.32 2.13
CA LEU A 129 -4.73 -3.19 1.76
C LEU A 129 -4.06 -3.82 3.00
N PHE A 130 -3.76 -3.01 4.02
CA PHE A 130 -3.09 -3.46 5.25
C PHE A 130 -4.05 -3.96 6.33
N SER A 131 -5.35 -4.05 6.06
CA SER A 131 -6.34 -4.62 7.01
C SER A 131 -6.21 -6.13 7.17
N ALA A 132 -5.47 -6.80 6.28
CA ALA A 132 -5.26 -8.23 6.30
C ALA A 132 -4.74 -8.72 7.66
N LYS A 133 -5.43 -9.71 8.25
CA LYS A 133 -5.16 -10.22 9.61
C LYS A 133 -3.71 -10.68 9.82
N HIS A 134 -3.01 -11.04 8.76
CA HIS A 134 -1.64 -11.56 8.81
C HIS A 134 -0.57 -10.47 8.74
N VAL A 135 -0.95 -9.22 8.49
CA VAL A 135 -0.02 -8.07 8.45
C VAL A 135 0.50 -7.73 9.84
N SER A 136 -0.34 -7.86 10.88
CA SER A 136 0.07 -7.70 12.28
C SER A 136 0.09 -9.07 12.97
N VAL A 137 1.29 -9.60 13.17
CA VAL A 137 1.47 -10.91 13.78
C VAL A 137 1.63 -10.74 15.28
N VAL A 138 0.69 -11.30 16.05
CA VAL A 138 0.73 -11.32 17.52
C VAL A 138 1.35 -12.64 17.98
N ALA A 139 2.21 -12.56 19.00
CA ALA A 139 2.83 -13.73 19.61
C ALA A 139 1.74 -14.64 20.22
N PRO A 140 1.86 -15.97 20.08
CA PRO A 140 0.97 -16.88 20.76
C PRO A 140 0.99 -16.66 22.29
N PRO A 141 -0.13 -16.92 23.00
CA PRO A 141 -0.18 -16.79 24.45
C PRO A 141 0.97 -17.55 25.13
N GLY A 142 1.64 -16.90 26.08
CA GLY A 142 2.79 -17.46 26.79
C GLY A 142 4.14 -17.27 26.08
N PHE A 143 4.18 -16.60 24.93
CA PHE A 143 5.41 -16.30 24.20
C PHE A 143 5.63 -14.80 23.97
N THR A 144 6.89 -14.44 23.71
CA THR A 144 7.29 -13.15 23.17
C THR A 144 8.22 -13.38 21.99
N PHE A 145 8.12 -12.56 20.96
CA PHE A 145 9.11 -12.57 19.90
C PHE A 145 10.41 -11.93 20.35
N VAL A 146 11.54 -12.46 19.88
CA VAL A 146 12.86 -11.86 20.01
C VAL A 146 13.38 -11.51 18.62
N LYS A 147 13.54 -10.21 18.35
CA LYS A 147 14.08 -9.70 17.09
C LYS A 147 15.60 -9.95 16.99
N PRO A 148 16.22 -9.92 15.80
CA PRO A 148 17.68 -10.01 15.65
C PRO A 148 18.46 -9.00 16.51
N SER A 149 17.89 -7.83 16.75
CA SER A 149 18.41 -6.80 17.65
C SER A 149 18.30 -7.13 19.16
N GLN A 150 17.90 -8.35 19.52
CA GLN A 150 17.61 -8.83 20.88
C GLN A 150 16.43 -8.15 21.59
N LYS A 151 15.72 -7.25 20.90
CA LYS A 151 14.52 -6.62 21.47
C LYS A 151 13.34 -7.59 21.49
N ARG A 152 12.68 -7.67 22.65
CA ARG A 152 11.45 -8.44 22.86
C ARG A 152 10.23 -7.66 22.40
N SER A 153 9.29 -8.32 21.75
CA SER A 153 8.00 -7.75 21.33
C SER A 153 6.91 -8.81 21.34
N THR A 154 5.69 -8.45 21.71
CA THR A 154 4.51 -9.33 21.62
C THR A 154 3.87 -9.32 20.24
N HIS A 155 4.36 -8.47 19.33
CA HIS A 155 3.85 -8.37 17.97
C HIS A 155 4.93 -7.86 17.01
N PHE A 156 4.75 -8.10 15.72
CA PHE A 156 5.54 -7.50 14.66
C PHE A 156 4.71 -7.35 13.38
N LEU A 157 5.24 -6.60 12.41
CA LEU A 157 4.56 -6.25 11.17
C LEU A 157 5.18 -7.02 10.00
N ARG A 158 4.34 -7.47 9.07
CA ARG A 158 4.74 -8.13 7.82
C ARG A 158 3.97 -7.50 6.65
N ALA A 159 4.53 -6.47 6.03
CA ALA A 159 3.88 -5.78 4.91
C ALA A 159 3.68 -6.71 3.70
N GLU A 160 4.58 -7.67 3.47
CA GLU A 160 4.48 -8.67 2.41
C GLU A 160 3.20 -9.52 2.46
N GLU A 161 2.62 -9.71 3.64
CA GLU A 161 1.36 -10.47 3.81
C GLU A 161 0.13 -9.70 3.28
N ALA A 162 0.26 -8.40 2.99
CA ALA A 162 -0.77 -7.63 2.27
C ALA A 162 -0.68 -7.79 0.74
N LEU A 163 0.43 -8.34 0.23
CA LEU A 163 0.76 -8.36 -1.20
C LEU A 163 0.35 -9.68 -1.86
N THR A 164 -0.86 -10.16 -1.56
CA THR A 164 -1.36 -11.45 -2.07
C THR A 164 -1.86 -11.38 -3.51
N GLU A 165 -2.28 -10.20 -3.96
CA GLU A 165 -2.89 -9.96 -5.28
C GLU A 165 -2.15 -8.83 -6.01
N VAL A 166 -2.09 -8.93 -7.34
CA VAL A 166 -1.35 -7.98 -8.21
C VAL A 166 -1.94 -6.59 -8.11
N GLU A 167 -3.26 -6.48 -7.99
CA GLU A 167 -3.99 -5.23 -7.90
C GLU A 167 -3.58 -4.43 -6.64
N GLY A 168 -3.39 -5.13 -5.52
CA GLY A 168 -2.90 -4.53 -4.28
C GLY A 168 -1.44 -4.04 -4.38
N VAL A 169 -0.58 -4.82 -5.04
CA VAL A 169 0.81 -4.42 -5.34
C VAL A 169 0.86 -3.14 -6.18
N GLN A 170 0.04 -3.09 -7.23
CA GLN A 170 -0.02 -1.95 -8.14
C GLN A 170 -0.66 -0.73 -7.46
N PHE A 171 -1.67 -0.92 -6.62
CA PHE A 171 -2.23 0.16 -5.79
C PHE A 171 -1.18 0.72 -4.82
N LEU A 172 -0.36 -0.13 -4.20
CA LEU A 172 0.71 0.32 -3.30
C LEU A 172 1.80 1.11 -4.05
N ALA A 173 2.12 0.70 -5.28
CA ALA A 173 3.00 1.47 -6.17
C ALA A 173 2.39 2.83 -6.53
N PHE A 174 1.10 2.89 -6.87
CA PHE A 174 0.38 4.15 -7.08
C PHE A 174 0.46 5.06 -5.85
N ALA A 175 0.27 4.50 -4.64
CA ALA A 175 0.36 5.27 -3.41
C ALA A 175 1.75 5.87 -3.15
N LEU A 176 2.81 5.24 -3.66
CA LEU A 176 4.20 5.70 -3.54
C LEU A 176 4.55 6.85 -4.50
N LEU A 177 3.72 7.15 -5.52
CA LEU A 177 3.99 8.22 -6.49
C LEU A 177 4.14 9.60 -5.83
N GLU A 178 3.38 9.88 -4.77
CA GLU A 178 3.50 11.13 -4.01
C GLU A 178 4.90 11.28 -3.40
N LYS A 179 5.39 10.22 -2.74
CA LYS A 179 6.71 10.22 -2.11
C LYS A 179 7.81 10.36 -3.16
N LEU A 180 7.66 9.68 -4.29
CA LEU A 180 8.58 9.76 -5.42
C LEU A 180 8.60 11.16 -6.06
N CYS A 181 7.44 11.80 -6.22
CA CYS A 181 7.34 13.16 -6.74
C CYS A 181 7.93 14.19 -5.76
N ASN A 182 7.66 14.04 -4.45
CA ASN A 182 8.26 14.90 -3.43
C ASN A 182 9.79 14.80 -3.43
N ARG A 183 10.32 13.58 -3.58
CA ARG A 183 11.75 13.35 -3.75
C ARG A 183 12.29 13.99 -5.02
N ALA A 184 11.62 13.84 -6.16
CA ALA A 184 12.01 14.49 -7.41
C ALA A 184 12.05 16.02 -7.27
N ARG A 185 11.09 16.64 -6.57
CA ARG A 185 11.07 18.09 -6.29
C ARG A 185 12.21 18.54 -5.38
N LYS A 186 12.61 17.73 -4.40
CA LYS A 186 13.66 18.05 -3.42
C LYS A 186 15.07 17.88 -3.97
N VAL A 187 15.28 16.78 -4.68
CA VAL A 187 16.61 16.33 -5.10
C VAL A 187 16.89 16.69 -6.56
N GLY A 188 15.89 16.63 -7.44
CA GLY A 188 16.02 17.03 -8.85
C GLY A 188 16.84 16.07 -9.73
N VAL A 189 17.13 14.86 -9.26
CA VAL A 189 17.98 13.87 -9.97
C VAL A 189 17.21 12.60 -10.25
N THR A 190 17.47 11.96 -11.40
CA THR A 190 16.83 10.70 -11.81
C THR A 190 17.30 9.51 -10.99
N LEU A 191 16.43 8.52 -10.83
CA LEU A 191 16.77 7.26 -10.17
C LEU A 191 17.66 6.37 -11.02
N ASP A 192 18.74 5.87 -10.42
CA ASP A 192 19.55 4.75 -10.93
C ASP A 192 19.15 3.43 -10.27
N VAL A 193 18.71 3.48 -9.01
CA VAL A 193 18.42 2.29 -8.19
C VAL A 193 17.25 2.50 -7.24
N ILE A 194 16.40 1.47 -7.16
CA ILE A 194 15.41 1.28 -6.11
C ILE A 194 15.90 0.18 -5.18
N PHE A 195 16.14 0.51 -3.92
CA PHE A 195 16.51 -0.46 -2.90
C PHE A 195 15.28 -1.02 -2.21
N VAL A 196 15.30 -2.32 -1.90
CA VAL A 196 14.28 -2.98 -1.06
C VAL A 196 14.96 -3.70 0.10
N ASP A 197 14.39 -3.61 1.30
CA ASP A 197 14.94 -4.28 2.49
C ASP A 197 14.80 -5.81 2.43
N THR A 198 13.73 -6.32 1.83
CA THR A 198 13.48 -7.74 1.62
C THR A 198 12.94 -7.98 0.21
N MET A 199 13.22 -9.16 -0.32
CA MET A 199 12.62 -9.62 -1.58
C MET A 199 11.08 -9.75 -1.49
N GLY A 200 10.51 -9.83 -0.29
CA GLY A 200 9.06 -9.91 -0.06
C GLY A 200 8.27 -8.72 -0.62
N ILE A 201 8.91 -7.56 -0.82
CA ILE A 201 8.29 -6.36 -1.39
C ILE A 201 8.82 -5.99 -2.79
N ALA A 202 9.64 -6.84 -3.41
CA ALA A 202 10.25 -6.54 -4.70
C ALA A 202 9.21 -6.29 -5.81
N ALA A 203 8.06 -6.97 -5.76
CA ALA A 203 6.97 -6.76 -6.72
C ALA A 203 6.47 -5.29 -6.71
N VAL A 204 6.42 -4.65 -5.54
CA VAL A 204 6.05 -3.23 -5.39
C VAL A 204 7.09 -2.33 -6.03
N ALA A 205 8.38 -2.62 -5.81
CA ALA A 205 9.47 -1.86 -6.43
C ALA A 205 9.45 -1.95 -7.95
N TYR A 206 9.16 -3.14 -8.51
CA TYR A 206 9.03 -3.30 -9.96
C TYR A 206 7.78 -2.59 -10.52
N ALA A 207 6.64 -2.67 -9.84
CA ALA A 207 5.43 -1.94 -10.23
C ALA A 207 5.67 -0.41 -10.19
N LEU A 208 6.28 0.11 -9.12
CA LEU A 208 6.65 1.52 -8.99
C LEU A 208 7.63 1.94 -10.08
N ARG A 209 8.65 1.11 -10.37
CA ARG A 209 9.60 1.37 -11.46
C ARG A 209 8.88 1.53 -12.79
N ASP A 210 7.98 0.62 -13.10
CA ASP A 210 7.28 0.62 -14.39
C ASP A 210 6.37 1.86 -14.49
N MET A 211 5.62 2.21 -13.44
CA MET A 211 4.87 3.47 -13.37
C MET A 211 5.77 4.70 -13.50
N TYR A 212 6.91 4.74 -12.80
CA TYR A 212 7.88 5.83 -12.85
C TYR A 212 8.44 6.02 -14.26
N CYS A 213 8.80 4.94 -14.94
CA CYS A 213 9.33 5.03 -16.30
C CYS A 213 8.28 5.52 -17.31
N THR A 214 7.05 5.02 -17.22
CA THR A 214 5.95 5.46 -18.08
C THR A 214 5.60 6.92 -17.82
N LEU A 215 5.32 7.27 -16.56
CA LEU A 215 4.88 8.61 -16.19
C LEU A 215 5.98 9.66 -16.41
N PHE A 216 7.25 9.37 -16.12
CA PHE A 216 8.31 10.38 -16.21
C PHE A 216 9.12 10.30 -17.51
N GLY A 217 8.91 9.29 -18.36
CA GLY A 217 9.65 9.13 -19.62
C GLY A 217 11.14 8.89 -19.42
N VAL A 218 11.51 8.17 -18.36
CA VAL A 218 12.90 7.98 -17.90
C VAL A 218 13.37 6.54 -18.00
N ALA A 219 14.69 6.35 -17.98
CA ALA A 219 15.32 5.04 -17.97
C ALA A 219 14.90 4.19 -16.76
N LYS A 220 14.91 2.86 -16.92
CA LYS A 220 14.53 1.90 -15.88
C LYS A 220 15.61 1.80 -14.80
N PRO A 221 15.38 2.28 -13.56
CA PRO A 221 16.32 2.03 -12.47
C PRO A 221 16.39 0.53 -12.16
N ARG A 222 17.53 0.11 -11.63
CA ARG A 222 17.72 -1.24 -11.10
C ARG A 222 16.89 -1.42 -9.83
N VAL A 223 16.42 -2.65 -9.57
CA VAL A 223 15.85 -3.01 -8.26
C VAL A 223 16.85 -3.91 -7.56
N VAL A 224 17.23 -3.56 -6.32
CA VAL A 224 18.28 -4.25 -5.56
C VAL A 224 17.79 -4.50 -4.14
N THR A 225 17.86 -5.75 -3.68
CA THR A 225 17.64 -6.07 -2.27
C THR A 225 18.90 -5.81 -1.45
N PHE A 226 18.72 -5.30 -0.24
CA PHE A 226 19.80 -5.14 0.73
C PHE A 226 19.65 -5.99 1.98
N HIS A 227 18.71 -6.94 2.02
CA HIS A 227 18.61 -7.94 3.08
C HIS A 227 18.54 -7.32 4.50
N SER A 228 17.80 -6.21 4.61
CA SER A 228 17.44 -5.54 5.85
C SER A 228 18.68 -5.21 6.71
N HIS A 229 18.64 -5.54 8.01
CA HIS A 229 19.72 -5.24 8.94
C HIS A 229 21.04 -5.97 8.64
N GLU A 230 21.00 -7.14 7.99
CA GLU A 230 22.20 -7.95 7.74
C GLU A 230 23.01 -7.47 6.53
N GLY A 231 22.34 -6.89 5.53
CA GLY A 231 22.98 -6.42 4.31
C GLY A 231 23.20 -4.92 4.25
N ILE A 232 22.61 -4.12 5.15
CA ILE A 232 22.82 -2.65 5.17
C ILE A 232 24.32 -2.29 5.19
N ASP A 233 25.14 -3.09 5.88
CA ASP A 233 26.58 -2.86 5.99
C ASP A 233 27.39 -3.15 4.73
N LYS A 234 26.81 -3.87 3.77
CA LYS A 234 27.47 -4.30 2.53
C LYS A 234 27.09 -3.42 1.33
N ILE A 235 26.30 -2.37 1.55
CA ILE A 235 25.83 -1.49 0.49
C ILE A 235 26.88 -0.42 0.22
N ASP A 236 27.29 -0.32 -1.03
CA ASP A 236 27.97 0.87 -1.54
C ASP A 236 26.97 2.01 -1.66
N ALA A 237 27.23 3.11 -0.96
CA ALA A 237 26.34 4.27 -0.97
C ALA A 237 26.17 4.76 -2.42
N PRO A 238 24.93 4.83 -2.95
CA PRO A 238 24.68 5.39 -4.27
C PRO A 238 25.11 6.86 -4.32
N LEU A 239 25.22 7.40 -5.54
CA LEU A 239 25.36 8.85 -5.71
C LEU A 239 24.17 9.54 -5.04
N HIS A 240 24.46 10.65 -4.37
CA HIS A 240 23.44 11.41 -3.65
C HIS A 240 22.29 11.74 -4.60
N GLY A 241 21.07 11.36 -4.21
CA GLY A 241 19.93 11.66 -5.04
C GLY A 241 19.75 10.76 -6.26
N THR A 242 20.40 9.60 -6.36
CA THR A 242 20.10 8.62 -7.43
C THR A 242 19.38 7.38 -6.91
N SER A 243 18.96 7.38 -5.65
CA SER A 243 18.31 6.22 -5.02
C SER A 243 16.89 6.50 -4.51
N PHE A 244 16.13 5.42 -4.38
CA PHE A 244 14.87 5.40 -3.65
C PHE A 244 14.76 4.09 -2.88
N THR A 245 14.57 4.13 -1.58
CA THR A 245 14.67 2.97 -0.70
C THR A 245 13.32 2.66 -0.09
N LEU A 246 12.86 1.43 -0.29
CA LEU A 246 11.64 0.90 0.30
C LEU A 246 11.99 -0.05 1.46
N ILE A 247 11.44 0.24 2.63
CA ILE A 247 11.51 -0.63 3.80
C ILE A 247 10.12 -1.23 4.01
N SER A 248 10.02 -2.56 3.99
CA SER A 248 8.77 -3.30 4.06
C SER A 248 7.93 -2.91 5.29
N ALA A 249 8.45 -3.12 6.49
CA ALA A 249 7.78 -2.72 7.71
C ALA A 249 8.78 -2.45 8.84
N SER A 250 8.48 -1.46 9.67
CA SER A 250 9.27 -1.19 10.88
C SER A 250 8.39 -0.72 12.02
N SER A 251 8.28 -1.54 13.07
CA SER A 251 7.53 -1.16 14.28
C SER A 251 8.16 -0.03 15.09
N SER A 252 9.41 0.35 14.79
CA SER A 252 10.12 1.43 15.49
C SER A 252 10.80 2.43 14.56
N MET A 253 10.70 2.28 13.24
CA MET A 253 11.39 3.09 12.23
C MET A 253 12.92 3.08 12.36
N ASN A 254 13.51 2.05 13.00
CA ASN A 254 14.96 1.99 13.22
C ASN A 254 15.74 1.82 11.92
N LEU A 255 15.35 0.86 11.08
CA LEU A 255 16.06 0.56 9.84
C LEU A 255 16.10 1.79 8.90
N GLU A 256 15.04 2.59 8.90
CA GLU A 256 14.99 3.83 8.13
C GLU A 256 16.01 4.86 8.64
N ARG A 257 16.10 5.06 9.96
CA ARG A 257 17.10 5.96 10.54
C ARG A 257 18.52 5.47 10.32
N ASP A 258 18.74 4.18 10.49
CA ASP A 258 20.04 3.53 10.27
C ASP A 258 20.46 3.72 8.79
N TRP A 259 19.53 3.57 7.85
CA TRP A 259 19.74 3.83 6.43
C TRP A 259 20.10 5.29 6.15
N LYS A 260 19.28 6.24 6.62
CA LYS A 260 19.50 7.69 6.46
C LYS A 260 20.89 8.07 6.98
N GLN A 261 21.30 7.53 8.13
CA GLN A 261 22.62 7.79 8.72
C GLN A 261 23.78 7.18 7.91
N LYS A 262 23.62 5.95 7.43
CA LYS A 262 24.68 5.24 6.71
C LYS A 262 24.90 5.78 5.30
N VAL A 263 23.81 5.91 4.54
CA VAL A 263 23.84 6.30 3.13
C VAL A 263 23.97 7.82 2.97
N LYS A 264 23.59 8.60 3.99
CA LYS A 264 23.59 10.07 3.96
C LYS A 264 22.77 10.63 2.80
N CYS A 265 21.64 9.97 2.50
CA CYS A 265 20.66 10.40 1.51
C CYS A 265 19.71 11.46 2.07
N ASP A 266 18.96 12.12 1.17
CA ASP A 266 17.87 12.99 1.57
C ASP A 266 16.75 12.16 2.24
N ALA A 267 16.04 12.75 3.20
CA ALA A 267 14.99 12.05 3.94
C ALA A 267 13.85 11.55 3.04
N THR A 268 13.61 12.21 1.90
CA THR A 268 12.61 11.81 0.90
C THR A 268 13.02 10.61 0.04
N GLU A 269 14.28 10.18 0.11
CA GLU A 269 14.78 9.01 -0.62
C GLU A 269 14.49 7.68 0.08
N VAL A 270 13.90 7.69 1.29
CA VAL A 270 13.61 6.48 2.05
C VAL A 270 12.15 6.49 2.51
N VAL A 271 11.46 5.37 2.31
CA VAL A 271 10.07 5.20 2.73
C VAL A 271 9.89 3.83 3.38
N THR A 272 9.48 3.82 4.64
CA THR A 272 8.91 2.63 5.27
C THR A 272 7.45 2.47 4.85
N LEU A 273 7.07 1.34 4.27
CA LEU A 273 5.70 1.11 3.77
C LEU A 273 4.70 1.00 4.92
N LEU A 274 5.09 0.33 6.01
CA LEU A 274 4.20 0.08 7.14
C LEU A 274 4.89 0.25 8.50
N THR A 275 4.25 1.00 9.40
CA THR A 275 4.70 1.18 10.78
C THR A 275 3.55 1.12 11.79
N LEU A 276 3.86 1.39 13.06
CA LEU A 276 2.87 1.57 14.12
C LEU A 276 2.69 3.06 14.40
N VAL A 277 1.47 3.49 14.71
CA VAL A 277 1.16 4.88 15.10
C VAL A 277 1.98 5.34 16.31
N SER A 278 2.36 4.40 17.19
CA SER A 278 3.19 4.67 18.36
C SER A 278 4.69 4.77 18.05
N ALA A 279 5.13 4.50 16.82
CA ALA A 279 6.53 4.57 16.45
C ALA A 279 7.01 6.03 16.41
N LYS A 280 8.28 6.24 16.75
CA LYS A 280 8.93 7.54 16.53
C LYS A 280 9.10 7.75 15.03
N ASP A 281 8.76 8.95 14.55
CA ASP A 281 8.83 9.33 13.13
C ASP A 281 7.82 8.54 12.26
N ALA A 282 6.69 8.11 12.83
CA ALA A 282 5.68 7.32 12.13
C ALA A 282 5.06 8.06 10.93
N GLU A 283 5.07 9.39 10.95
CA GLU A 283 4.63 10.27 9.88
C GLU A 283 5.47 10.18 8.60
N ASP A 284 6.73 9.71 8.69
CA ASP A 284 7.60 9.53 7.52
C ASP A 284 7.20 8.30 6.70
N ALA A 285 6.59 7.30 7.36
CA ALA A 285 6.11 6.08 6.70
C ALA A 285 4.98 6.36 5.69
N LEU A 286 4.70 5.37 4.85
CA LEU A 286 3.56 5.44 3.93
C LEU A 286 2.23 5.19 4.66
N PHE A 287 2.21 4.25 5.61
CA PHE A 287 1.03 3.96 6.41
C PHE A 287 1.40 3.49 7.83
N ALA A 288 0.55 3.84 8.81
CA ALA A 288 0.72 3.46 10.20
C ALA A 288 -0.53 2.78 10.76
N LEU A 289 -0.37 1.62 11.37
CA LEU A 289 -1.44 0.89 12.05
C LEU A 289 -1.46 1.19 13.55
N PRO A 290 -2.63 1.20 14.20
CA PRO A 290 -2.67 1.15 15.66
C PRO A 290 -1.98 -0.13 16.15
N ALA A 291 -1.34 -0.07 17.32
CA ALA A 291 -0.81 -1.27 17.93
C ALA A 291 -1.96 -2.25 18.22
N PRO A 292 -1.79 -3.55 17.98
CA PRO A 292 -2.81 -4.53 18.34
C PRO A 292 -3.07 -4.47 19.84
N GLU A 293 -4.34 -4.50 20.24
CA GLU A 293 -4.72 -4.53 21.65
C GLU A 293 -4.07 -5.75 22.31
N SER A 294 -3.17 -5.51 23.28
CA SER A 294 -2.60 -6.61 24.04
C SER A 294 -3.73 -7.25 24.85
N ARG A 295 -4.07 -8.51 24.55
CA ARG A 295 -5.07 -9.26 25.33
C ARG A 295 -4.68 -9.52 26.79
N ASP A 296 -3.49 -9.11 27.23
CA ASP A 296 -3.05 -9.19 28.63
C ASP A 296 -2.58 -7.82 29.17
N SER A 297 -3.47 -7.14 29.88
CA SER A 297 -3.20 -5.91 30.65
C SER A 297 -2.47 -6.18 31.98
N ARG A 298 -1.67 -7.24 32.07
CA ARG A 298 -0.82 -7.52 33.25
C ARG A 298 0.63 -7.71 32.81
N PRO A 299 1.59 -6.99 33.41
CA PRO A 299 3.01 -7.10 33.07
C PRO A 299 3.59 -8.40 33.66
N HIS A 300 3.29 -9.55 33.05
CA HIS A 300 3.96 -10.81 33.31
C HIS A 300 5.09 -11.05 32.30
N HIS A 301 5.87 -10.01 31.96
CA HIS A 301 7.05 -10.14 31.08
C HIS A 301 8.15 -11.06 31.64
N LYS A 302 8.07 -11.48 32.92
CA LYS A 302 9.06 -12.35 33.56
C LYS A 302 8.93 -13.85 33.24
N HIS A 303 7.82 -14.31 32.64
CA HIS A 303 7.58 -15.74 32.40
C HIS A 303 7.22 -16.13 30.97
N LEU A 304 7.27 -15.20 30.01
CA LEU A 304 7.04 -15.53 28.59
C LEU A 304 8.25 -16.24 28.00
N LYS A 305 8.01 -17.30 27.22
CA LYS A 305 9.04 -18.00 26.46
C LYS A 305 9.43 -17.18 25.22
N ASP A 306 10.71 -17.20 24.89
CA ASP A 306 11.21 -16.51 23.71
C ASP A 306 10.91 -17.35 22.44
N LEU A 307 10.34 -16.69 21.44
CA LEU A 307 10.25 -17.16 20.05
C LEU A 307 11.22 -16.31 19.23
N PRO A 308 12.41 -16.83 18.89
CA PRO A 308 13.31 -16.14 17.98
C PRO A 308 12.62 -15.91 16.65
N ILE A 309 12.76 -14.69 16.15
CA ILE A 309 12.39 -14.37 14.78
C ILE A 309 13.64 -14.55 13.92
N VAL A 310 13.53 -15.38 12.88
CA VAL A 310 14.64 -15.75 11.99
C VAL A 310 14.36 -15.37 10.54
N GLY A 311 15.44 -14.99 9.83
CA GLY A 311 15.44 -14.65 8.42
C GLY A 311 14.78 -13.31 8.06
N GLU A 312 14.91 -12.93 6.79
CA GLU A 312 14.40 -11.67 6.24
C GLU A 312 12.87 -11.55 6.22
N ARG A 313 12.16 -12.68 6.33
CA ARG A 313 10.69 -12.72 6.39
C ARG A 313 10.14 -12.59 7.80
N PHE A 314 11.04 -12.45 8.78
CA PHE A 314 10.71 -12.36 10.19
C PHE A 314 9.77 -13.50 10.62
N ALA A 315 10.07 -14.74 10.22
CA ALA A 315 9.28 -15.90 10.60
C ALA A 315 9.64 -16.35 12.03
N PRO A 316 8.66 -16.76 12.85
CA PRO A 316 8.97 -17.41 14.12
C PRO A 316 9.71 -18.72 13.88
N GLU A 317 10.72 -19.01 14.68
CA GLU A 317 11.42 -20.28 14.64
C GLU A 317 10.45 -21.43 14.99
N ASP A 318 10.46 -22.49 14.17
CA ASP A 318 9.67 -23.69 14.43
C ASP A 318 10.18 -24.36 15.72
N LEU A 319 9.37 -24.31 16.78
CA LEU A 319 9.66 -25.07 17.99
C LEU A 319 9.49 -26.55 17.68
N LEU A 320 10.61 -27.26 17.55
CA LEU A 320 10.60 -28.73 17.43
C LEU A 320 9.78 -29.33 18.59
N PRO A 321 8.85 -30.25 18.32
CA PRO A 321 8.05 -30.88 19.37
C PRO A 321 8.99 -31.57 20.36
N LYS A 322 8.87 -31.22 21.64
CA LYS A 322 9.65 -31.87 22.69
C LYS A 322 9.27 -33.34 22.76
N SER A 323 10.26 -34.23 22.78
CA SER A 323 10.03 -35.64 23.06
C SER A 323 9.44 -35.78 24.46
N VAL A 324 8.21 -36.28 24.53
CA VAL A 324 7.57 -36.61 25.80
C VAL A 324 7.90 -38.07 26.09
N LEU A 325 8.72 -38.32 27.12
CA LEU A 325 8.81 -39.65 27.71
C LEU A 325 7.49 -39.90 28.45
N LEU A 326 6.63 -40.74 27.86
CA LEU A 326 5.50 -41.32 28.57
C LEU A 326 6.07 -42.22 29.67
N LYS A 327 5.82 -41.88 30.94
CA LYS A 327 6.09 -42.73 32.10
C LYS A 327 4.89 -43.62 32.38
#